data_AF-A0A4P8GL33-F1
#
_entry.id   AF-A0A4P8GL33-F1
#
_cell.length_a   1.000
_cell.length_b   1.000
_cell.length_c   1.000
_cell.angle_alpha   90.00
_cell.angle_beta   90.00
_cell.angle_gamma   90.00
#
_symmetry.space_group_name_H-M   'P 1'
#
loop_
_entity.id
_entity.type
_entity.pdbx_description
1 polymer ?
#
loop_
_entity_poly.entity_id
_entity_poly.type
_entity_poly.pdbx_seq_one_letter_code
_entity_poly.pdbx_strand_id
1 'polypeptide(L)'
;HPFGWDSFGLPAEQYALQTGKTPRTFTYENINNFKKQIQSIGKSVDWDRELATSDPYFYAWTQWIFKKLYEKGLAVLKNTEVNFCPNLGTVLANEEVISNEKGMFSERGNHPVVKKKMKQWVLKITQYADRLLDDLNLVNWPLNVKEMQANWIGKNQGAIVSFPVSDQKITLKTFTTRPDTLFGVTFLVIAPEHELALQPTKPEYQQAVNNYLELTKQKKDLERDINKDKTGVFTGSFAINPCNNTKIPIWIADYVLPHYGTGALMSVPFHDQRDFEFAQKHGLKMIQVITPPSSDLENPTANQPNPPLTEAYTGEGIHINSDFLNGLNNEQAKTKMLQFLEKNNHGYSHYTYKLRDWVFSRQRYWA
;
A
#
# COMPACT_ATOMS: atom_id res chain seq x y z
N HIS A 1 8.93 -10.60 38.75
CA HIS A 1 7.79 -10.34 37.85
C HIS A 1 7.54 -8.84 37.85
N PRO A 2 8.05 -8.08 36.86
CA PRO A 2 7.89 -6.62 36.85
C PRO A 2 6.42 -6.22 36.60
N PHE A 3 6.12 -4.95 36.84
CA PHE A 3 4.85 -4.33 36.49
C PHE A 3 5.08 -2.85 36.16
N GLY A 4 4.22 -2.25 35.35
CA GLY A 4 4.34 -0.85 34.99
C GLY A 4 3.08 -0.30 34.36
N TRP A 5 3.11 1.00 34.04
CA TRP A 5 1.94 1.77 33.65
C TRP A 5 2.18 2.45 32.31
N ASP A 6 1.46 1.99 31.29
CA ASP A 6 1.34 2.76 30.06
C ASP A 6 0.41 3.95 30.31
N SER A 7 1.01 5.11 30.56
CA SER A 7 0.41 6.27 31.21
C SER A 7 0.42 7.54 30.34
N PHE A 8 0.95 7.46 29.11
CA PHE A 8 0.83 8.49 28.09
C PHE A 8 -0.29 8.17 27.09
N GLY A 9 -0.63 9.16 26.27
CA GLY A 9 -1.46 8.99 25.09
C GLY A 9 -2.94 9.37 25.27
N LEU A 10 -3.71 8.99 24.25
CA LEU A 10 -5.09 9.45 24.03
C LEU A 10 -6.07 9.24 25.19
N PRO A 11 -6.11 8.09 25.91
CA PRO A 11 -7.20 7.85 26.85
C PRO A 11 -7.08 8.75 28.08
N ALA A 12 -5.85 9.05 28.48
CA ALA A 12 -5.56 9.94 29.58
C ALA A 12 -5.95 11.39 29.27
N GLU A 13 -5.56 11.87 28.08
CA GLU A 13 -5.86 13.23 27.65
C GLU A 13 -7.36 13.45 27.42
N GLN A 14 -8.07 12.48 26.83
CA GLN A 14 -9.52 12.57 26.62
C GLN A 14 -10.30 12.63 27.93
N TYR A 15 -9.93 11.79 28.90
CA TYR A 15 -10.56 11.80 30.21
C TYR A 15 -10.32 13.14 30.93
N ALA A 16 -9.10 13.68 30.83
CA ALA A 16 -8.76 15.01 31.35
C ALA A 16 -9.62 16.11 30.70
N LEU A 17 -9.80 16.09 29.38
CA LEU A 17 -10.65 17.06 28.67
C LEU A 17 -12.13 16.98 29.08
N GLN A 18 -12.66 15.78 29.34
CA GLN A 18 -14.05 15.60 29.77
C GLN A 18 -14.30 16.01 31.22
N THR A 19 -13.32 15.83 32.10
CA THR A 19 -13.47 16.03 33.55
C THR A 19 -12.89 17.35 34.05
N GLY A 20 -12.17 18.09 33.21
CA GLY A 20 -11.45 19.31 33.60
C GLY A 20 -10.23 19.06 34.48
N LYS A 21 -9.85 17.79 34.71
CA LYS A 21 -8.66 17.42 35.49
C LYS A 21 -7.39 17.55 34.65
N THR A 22 -6.25 17.74 35.30
CA THR A 22 -4.94 17.71 34.63
C THR A 22 -4.54 16.27 34.31
N PRO A 23 -3.99 15.97 33.12
CA PRO A 23 -3.67 14.60 32.76
C PRO A 23 -2.73 13.88 33.72
N ARG A 24 -1.74 14.61 34.24
CA ARG A 24 -0.78 14.10 35.22
C ARG A 24 -1.45 13.64 36.51
N THR A 25 -2.26 14.50 37.13
CA THR A 25 -2.81 14.24 38.47
C THR A 25 -3.71 13.00 38.47
N PHE A 26 -4.68 12.94 37.56
CA PHE A 26 -5.59 11.80 37.49
C PHE A 26 -4.84 10.49 37.10
N THR A 27 -3.79 10.58 36.27
CA THR A 27 -2.98 9.40 35.89
C THR A 27 -2.31 8.78 37.10
N TYR A 28 -1.66 9.59 37.95
CA TYR A 28 -1.02 9.10 39.17
C TYR A 28 -2.04 8.68 40.25
N GLU A 29 -3.22 9.31 40.32
CA GLU A 29 -4.33 8.82 41.14
C GLU A 29 -4.75 7.39 40.72
N ASN A 30 -4.93 7.17 39.41
CA ASN A 30 -5.31 5.86 38.87
C ASN A 30 -4.22 4.81 39.10
N ILE A 31 -2.95 5.16 38.88
CA ILE A 31 -1.80 4.27 39.17
C ILE A 31 -1.84 3.81 40.63
N ASN A 32 -2.02 4.73 41.59
CA ASN A 32 -2.09 4.40 43.00
C ASN A 32 -3.28 3.48 43.33
N ASN A 33 -4.44 3.71 42.72
CA ASN A 33 -5.63 2.89 42.93
C ASN A 33 -5.45 1.47 42.36
N PHE A 34 -4.98 1.35 41.11
CA PHE A 34 -4.73 0.05 40.50
C PHE A 34 -3.61 -0.72 41.22
N LYS A 35 -2.57 -0.03 41.71
CA LYS A 35 -1.51 -0.65 42.51
C LYS A 35 -2.08 -1.30 43.78
N LYS A 36 -2.93 -0.59 44.52
CA LYS A 36 -3.63 -1.14 45.71
C LYS A 36 -4.48 -2.35 45.36
N GLN A 37 -5.22 -2.30 44.25
CA GLN A 37 -6.03 -3.43 43.79
C GLN A 37 -5.17 -4.65 43.45
N ILE A 38 -4.06 -4.47 42.72
CA ILE A 38 -3.14 -5.57 42.37
C ILE A 38 -2.47 -6.16 43.63
N GLN A 39 -2.11 -5.32 44.60
CA GLN A 39 -1.58 -5.79 45.88
C GLN A 39 -2.63 -6.57 46.67
N SER A 40 -3.89 -6.13 46.64
CA SER A 40 -5.00 -6.78 47.38
C SER A 40 -5.32 -8.20 46.88
N ILE A 41 -5.11 -8.47 45.58
CA ILE A 41 -5.29 -9.82 45.01
C ILE A 41 -4.08 -10.73 45.25
N GLY A 42 -3.07 -10.27 46.01
CA GLY A 42 -1.91 -11.07 46.38
C GLY A 42 -0.97 -11.40 45.23
N LYS A 43 -0.98 -10.61 44.14
CA LYS A 43 -0.13 -10.88 42.98
C LYS A 43 1.34 -10.60 43.34
N SER A 44 2.20 -11.60 43.20
CA SER A 44 3.64 -11.46 43.44
C SER A 44 4.29 -10.61 42.34
N VAL A 45 4.43 -9.32 42.62
CA VAL A 45 5.02 -8.31 41.72
C VAL A 45 6.26 -7.71 42.39
N ASP A 46 7.31 -7.54 41.59
CA ASP A 46 8.52 -6.81 41.98
C ASP A 46 8.28 -5.31 41.75
N TRP A 47 7.84 -4.61 42.81
CA TRP A 47 7.52 -3.18 42.76
C TRP A 47 8.75 -2.27 42.73
N ASP A 48 9.95 -2.79 42.99
CA ASP A 48 11.20 -2.02 42.86
C ASP A 48 11.55 -1.75 41.39
N ARG A 49 10.91 -2.48 40.48
CA ARG A 49 11.02 -2.32 39.01
C ARG A 49 9.80 -1.65 38.38
N GLU A 50 8.99 -0.96 39.18
CA GLU A 50 7.83 -0.23 38.69
C GLU A 50 8.25 0.95 37.81
N LEU A 51 7.61 1.07 36.65
CA LEU A 51 7.84 2.19 35.71
C LEU A 51 6.50 2.74 35.24
N ALA A 52 6.45 4.07 35.03
CA ALA A 52 5.36 4.74 34.34
C ALA A 52 5.90 5.41 33.07
N THR A 53 5.27 5.18 31.92
CA THR A 53 5.75 5.76 30.65
C THR A 53 5.72 7.30 30.63
N SER A 54 4.87 7.91 31.47
CA SER A 54 4.78 9.36 31.69
C SER A 54 5.82 9.97 32.65
N ASP A 55 6.70 9.15 33.22
CA ASP A 55 7.80 9.63 34.07
C ASP A 55 8.93 10.23 33.19
N PRO A 56 9.42 11.45 33.50
CA PRO A 56 10.60 12.03 32.84
C PRO A 56 11.81 11.11 32.74
N TYR A 57 12.06 10.30 33.76
CA TYR A 57 13.12 9.31 33.73
C TYR A 57 12.93 8.29 32.61
N PHE A 58 11.69 7.85 32.36
CA PHE A 58 11.39 6.87 31.32
C PHE A 58 11.45 7.50 29.92
N TYR A 59 10.73 8.60 29.68
CA TYR A 59 10.64 9.17 28.33
C TYR A 59 11.93 9.89 27.89
N ALA A 60 12.84 10.25 28.81
CA ALA A 60 14.18 10.71 28.42
C ALA A 60 14.90 9.67 27.56
N TRP A 61 14.70 8.37 27.84
CA TRP A 61 15.26 7.29 27.02
C TRP A 61 14.57 7.17 25.66
N THR A 62 13.26 7.39 25.56
CA THR A 62 12.56 7.35 24.27
C THR A 62 12.99 8.53 23.38
N GLN A 63 13.17 9.72 23.95
CA GLN A 63 13.75 10.88 23.26
C GLN A 63 15.18 10.60 22.78
N TRP A 64 16.00 9.95 23.62
CA TRP A 64 17.36 9.55 23.25
C TRP A 64 17.37 8.52 22.11
N ILE A 65 16.51 7.50 22.17
CA ILE A 65 16.34 6.50 21.10
C ILE A 65 15.94 7.19 19.80
N PHE A 66 14.96 8.11 19.85
CA PHE A 66 14.54 8.88 18.68
C PHE A 66 15.71 9.66 18.07
N LYS A 67 16.52 10.34 18.89
CA LYS A 67 17.72 11.04 18.43
C LYS A 67 18.68 10.09 17.71
N LYS A 68 18.90 8.88 18.24
CA LYS A 68 19.75 7.87 17.58
C LYS A 68 19.17 7.36 16.26
N LEU A 69 17.85 7.19 16.17
CA LEU A 69 17.19 6.83 14.92
C LEU A 69 17.29 7.97 13.89
N TYR A 70 17.17 9.22 14.34
CA TYR A 70 17.34 10.40 13.49
C TYR A 70 18.77 10.52 12.95
N GLU A 71 19.79 10.40 13.81
CA GLU A 71 21.20 10.40 13.42
C GLU A 71 21.53 9.32 12.38
N LYS A 72 20.80 8.18 12.40
CA LYS A 72 20.94 7.08 11.43
C LYS A 72 20.05 7.21 10.18
N GLY A 73 19.29 8.31 10.04
CA GLY A 73 18.37 8.51 8.91
C GLY A 73 17.15 7.58 8.91
N LEU A 74 16.86 6.93 10.05
CA LEU A 74 15.71 6.05 10.28
C LEU A 74 14.48 6.79 10.78
N ALA A 75 14.67 7.97 11.40
CA ALA A 75 13.60 8.91 11.68
C ALA A 75 13.69 10.09 10.72
N VAL A 76 12.65 10.35 9.92
CA VAL A 76 12.66 11.43 8.94
C VAL A 76 11.36 12.21 8.95
N LEU A 77 11.43 13.47 8.50
CA LEU A 77 10.28 14.35 8.39
C LEU A 77 9.77 14.33 6.94
N LYS A 78 8.53 13.87 6.73
CA LYS A 78 7.95 13.66 5.39
C LYS A 78 6.58 14.32 5.30
N ASN A 79 6.27 14.92 4.15
CA ASN A 79 4.89 15.26 3.80
C ASN A 79 4.18 13.94 3.48
N THR A 80 3.29 13.51 4.36
CA THR A 80 2.56 12.26 4.19
C THR A 80 1.07 12.52 4.28
N GLU A 81 0.31 11.73 3.55
CA GLU A 81 -1.11 11.61 3.84
C GLU A 81 -1.26 10.84 5.16
N VAL A 82 -1.95 11.45 6.11
CA VAL A 82 -2.19 10.88 7.44
C VAL A 82 -3.66 10.57 7.63
N ASN A 83 -3.94 9.59 8.47
CA ASN A 83 -5.25 9.40 9.04
C ASN A 83 -5.45 10.47 10.11
N PHE A 84 -6.35 11.42 9.91
CA PHE A 84 -6.67 12.45 10.90
C PHE A 84 -8.09 12.23 11.41
N CYS A 85 -8.26 12.18 12.73
CA CYS A 85 -9.58 12.12 13.32
C CYS A 85 -9.95 13.52 13.85
N PRO A 86 -10.93 14.24 13.27
CA PRO A 86 -11.31 15.58 13.72
C PRO A 86 -11.86 15.61 15.14
N ASN A 87 -12.65 14.61 15.53
CA ASN A 87 -13.21 14.50 16.87
C ASN A 87 -12.14 14.31 17.93
N LEU A 88 -11.09 13.57 17.60
CA LEU A 88 -9.93 13.47 18.46
C LEU A 88 -9.13 14.77 18.35
N GLY A 89 -8.85 15.27 17.15
CA GLY A 89 -7.96 16.41 16.91
C GLY A 89 -6.50 15.98 16.77
N THR A 90 -6.23 14.74 16.34
CA THR A 90 -4.88 14.20 16.15
C THR A 90 -4.82 13.27 14.94
N VAL A 91 -3.61 13.06 14.44
CA VAL A 91 -3.29 11.97 13.52
C VAL A 91 -3.27 10.61 14.23
N LEU A 92 -3.57 9.57 13.46
CA LEU A 92 -3.60 8.16 13.83
C LEU A 92 -2.64 7.39 12.91
N ALA A 93 -1.97 6.37 13.45
CA ALA A 93 -1.24 5.40 12.65
C ALA A 93 -2.21 4.50 11.86
N ASN A 94 -1.72 3.68 10.94
CA ASN A 94 -2.61 2.77 10.19
C ASN A 94 -3.20 1.70 11.10
N GLU A 95 -2.45 1.32 12.14
CA GLU A 95 -2.82 0.35 13.18
C GLU A 95 -3.94 0.86 14.10
N GLU A 96 -4.16 2.18 14.15
CA GLU A 96 -5.19 2.84 14.97
C GLU A 96 -6.48 3.11 14.20
N VAL A 97 -6.58 2.64 12.95
CA VAL A 97 -7.72 2.87 12.06
C VAL A 97 -8.41 1.55 11.72
N ILE A 98 -9.71 1.49 11.98
CA ILE A 98 -10.59 0.41 11.59
C ILE A 98 -11.29 0.82 10.29
N SER A 99 -11.18 -0.01 9.26
CA SER A 99 -11.86 0.20 7.96
C SER A 99 -13.03 -0.77 7.82
N ASN A 100 -14.22 -0.25 7.48
CA ASN A 100 -15.40 -1.05 7.17
C ASN A 100 -16.17 -0.45 5.98
N GLU A 101 -17.27 -1.08 5.55
CA GLU A 101 -18.08 -0.62 4.40
C GLU A 101 -18.62 0.81 4.53
N LYS A 102 -18.70 1.34 5.77
CA LYS A 102 -19.18 2.70 6.06
C LYS A 102 -18.07 3.74 6.08
N GLY A 103 -16.80 3.34 5.93
CA GLY A 103 -15.63 4.22 5.89
C GLY A 103 -14.52 3.86 6.89
N MET A 104 -13.63 4.81 7.15
CA MET A 104 -12.54 4.68 8.12
C MET A 104 -12.92 5.31 9.46
N PHE A 105 -12.68 4.58 10.53
CA PHE A 105 -12.99 4.98 11.90
C PHE A 105 -11.78 4.79 12.81
N SER A 106 -11.69 5.60 13.87
CA SER A 106 -10.66 5.41 14.88
C SER A 106 -10.96 4.16 15.71
N GLU A 107 -9.93 3.36 16.02
CA GLU A 107 -10.05 2.25 16.99
C GLU A 107 -10.64 2.73 18.32
N ARG A 108 -10.30 3.96 18.71
CA ARG A 108 -10.81 4.61 19.92
C ARG A 108 -11.98 5.52 19.61
N GLY A 109 -13.15 5.17 20.14
CA GLY A 109 -14.36 6.00 20.04
C GLY A 109 -15.11 5.90 18.72
N ASN A 110 -14.62 5.09 17.76
CA ASN A 110 -15.27 4.83 16.47
C ASN A 110 -15.66 6.13 15.71
N HIS A 111 -14.78 7.13 15.76
CA HIS A 111 -15.02 8.43 15.13
C HIS A 111 -14.55 8.42 13.67
N PRO A 112 -15.23 9.14 12.76
CA PRO A 112 -14.80 9.23 11.37
C PRO A 112 -13.36 9.74 11.24
N VAL A 113 -12.60 9.07 10.37
CA VAL A 113 -11.21 9.40 10.04
C VAL A 113 -11.17 9.95 8.62
N VAL A 114 -10.50 11.08 8.45
CA VAL A 114 -10.28 11.72 7.16
C VAL A 114 -8.80 11.70 6.80
N LYS A 115 -8.49 11.60 5.51
CA LYS A 115 -7.12 11.76 5.03
C LYS A 115 -6.75 13.24 4.97
N LYS A 116 -5.57 13.60 5.46
CA LYS A 116 -5.03 14.97 5.37
C LYS A 116 -3.56 14.90 4.97
N LYS A 117 -3.10 15.78 4.07
CA LYS A 117 -1.65 15.92 3.79
C LYS A 117 -1.03 16.84 4.83
N MET A 118 -0.03 16.34 5.56
CA MET A 118 0.73 17.16 6.50
C MET A 118 2.12 16.61 6.74
N LYS A 119 2.99 17.49 7.23
CA LYS A 119 4.37 17.14 7.59
C LYS A 119 4.36 16.37 8.92
N GLN A 120 4.86 15.14 8.92
CA GLN A 120 4.95 14.27 10.11
C GLN A 120 6.32 13.61 10.22
N TRP A 121 6.66 13.22 11.45
CA TRP A 121 7.77 12.33 11.70
C TRP A 121 7.37 10.89 11.40
N VAL A 122 8.22 10.22 10.63
CA VAL A 122 8.05 8.82 10.26
C VAL A 122 9.30 8.01 10.63
N LEU A 123 9.08 6.81 11.14
CA LEU A 123 10.13 5.81 11.34
C LEU A 123 10.15 4.84 10.17
N LYS A 124 11.32 4.66 9.56
CA LYS A 124 11.54 3.79 8.40
C LYS A 124 11.58 2.30 8.76
N ILE A 125 10.49 1.82 9.35
CA ILE A 125 10.34 0.39 9.70
C ILE A 125 10.44 -0.51 8.46
N THR A 126 10.09 0.00 7.28
CA THR A 126 10.20 -0.71 6.00
C THR A 126 11.62 -1.12 5.66
N GLN A 127 12.66 -0.41 6.14
CA GLN A 127 14.06 -0.83 5.98
C GLN A 127 14.39 -2.14 6.70
N TYR A 128 13.53 -2.56 7.63
CA TYR A 128 13.66 -3.80 8.37
C TYR A 128 12.60 -4.84 7.97
N ALA A 129 11.81 -4.61 6.91
CA ALA A 129 10.69 -5.47 6.55
C ALA A 129 11.08 -6.94 6.30
N ASP A 130 12.20 -7.18 5.60
CA ASP A 130 12.71 -8.53 5.38
C ASP A 130 13.09 -9.21 6.69
N ARG A 131 13.88 -8.54 7.52
CA ARG A 131 14.29 -9.07 8.82
C ARG A 131 13.10 -9.34 9.72
N LEU A 132 12.14 -8.43 9.78
CA LEU A 132 10.91 -8.60 10.57
C LEU A 132 10.12 -9.83 10.13
N LEU A 133 10.14 -10.17 8.85
CA LEU A 133 9.48 -11.35 8.31
C LEU A 133 10.29 -12.62 8.55
N ASP A 134 11.58 -12.61 8.22
CA ASP A 134 12.47 -13.77 8.32
C ASP A 134 12.68 -14.19 9.79
N ASP A 135 12.80 -13.21 10.70
CA ASP A 135 13.03 -13.44 12.12
C ASP A 135 11.78 -14.01 12.83
N LEU A 136 10.59 -14.04 12.20
CA LEU A 136 9.42 -14.77 12.73
C LEU A 136 9.69 -16.28 12.89
N ASN A 137 10.66 -16.81 12.15
CA ASN A 137 11.10 -18.20 12.27
C ASN A 137 11.92 -18.46 13.55
N LEU A 138 12.52 -17.41 14.12
CA LEU A 138 13.38 -17.51 15.30
C LEU A 138 12.59 -17.48 16.61
N VAL A 139 11.36 -16.96 16.61
CA VAL A 139 10.54 -16.78 17.82
C VAL A 139 9.60 -17.97 18.05
N ASN A 140 9.47 -18.40 19.31
CA ASN A 140 8.48 -19.41 19.70
C ASN A 140 7.12 -18.74 20.01
N TRP A 141 6.41 -18.32 18.97
CA TRP A 141 5.10 -17.66 19.06
C TRP A 141 3.99 -18.52 18.44
N PRO A 142 2.72 -18.36 18.87
CA PRO A 142 1.57 -18.97 18.23
C PRO A 142 1.52 -18.69 16.72
N LEU A 143 1.15 -19.70 15.94
CA LEU A 143 1.16 -19.63 14.47
C LEU A 143 0.27 -18.48 13.94
N ASN A 144 -0.92 -18.31 14.52
CA ASN A 144 -1.84 -17.24 14.15
C ASN A 144 -1.21 -15.83 14.29
N VAL A 145 -0.39 -15.60 15.32
CA VAL A 145 0.31 -14.31 15.50
C VAL A 145 1.38 -14.12 14.43
N LYS A 146 2.14 -15.18 14.10
CA LYS A 146 3.12 -15.14 13.01
C LYS A 146 2.47 -14.87 11.66
N GLU A 147 1.36 -15.54 11.37
CA GLU A 147 0.59 -15.34 10.13
C GLU A 147 0.00 -13.93 10.05
N MET A 148 -0.54 -13.39 11.15
CA MET A 148 -1.01 -12.00 11.20
C MET A 148 0.12 -11.01 10.88
N GLN A 149 1.31 -11.20 11.47
CA GLN A 149 2.48 -10.35 11.20
C GLN A 149 2.98 -10.51 9.76
N ALA A 150 3.10 -11.74 9.26
CA ALA A 150 3.53 -12.01 7.88
C ALA A 150 2.57 -11.39 6.85
N ASN A 151 1.25 -11.51 7.08
CA ASN A 151 0.22 -10.90 6.25
C ASN A 151 0.23 -9.37 6.32
N TRP A 152 0.53 -8.81 7.50
CA TRP A 152 0.67 -7.37 7.72
C TRP A 152 1.90 -6.81 6.99
N ILE A 153 3.06 -7.48 7.12
CA ILE A 153 4.28 -7.13 6.38
C ILE A 153 4.02 -7.25 4.88
N GLY A 154 3.40 -8.36 4.48
CA GLY A 154 2.86 -8.59 3.14
C GLY A 154 3.92 -8.46 2.05
N LYS A 155 5.02 -9.19 2.18
CA LYS A 155 6.08 -9.26 1.16
C LYS A 155 5.54 -9.95 -0.09
N ASN A 156 5.53 -9.25 -1.22
CA ASN A 156 5.15 -9.78 -2.51
C ASN A 156 6.31 -9.63 -3.49
N GLN A 157 6.68 -10.72 -4.14
CA GLN A 157 7.63 -10.68 -5.24
C GLN A 157 6.92 -10.24 -6.52
N GLY A 158 7.55 -9.34 -7.26
CA GLY A 158 7.08 -8.88 -8.55
C GLY A 158 8.24 -8.50 -9.45
N ALA A 159 7.92 -7.68 -10.45
CA ALA A 159 8.87 -7.13 -11.41
C ALA A 159 8.66 -5.63 -11.57
N ILE A 160 9.76 -4.89 -11.70
CA ILE A 160 9.75 -3.57 -12.33
C ILE A 160 9.95 -3.79 -13.82
N VAL A 161 9.00 -3.32 -14.63
CA VAL A 161 9.03 -3.42 -16.09
C VAL A 161 9.18 -2.04 -16.69
N SER A 162 10.06 -1.90 -17.67
CA SER A 162 10.36 -0.65 -18.38
C SER A 162 9.66 -0.63 -19.73
N PHE A 163 8.86 0.40 -19.95
CA PHE A 163 8.08 0.65 -21.16
C PHE A 163 8.56 1.96 -21.82
N PRO A 164 9.40 1.87 -22.87
CA PRO A 164 9.80 3.05 -23.64
C PRO A 164 8.60 3.73 -24.28
N VAL A 165 8.52 5.05 -24.19
CA VAL A 165 7.49 5.85 -24.87
C VAL A 165 7.88 6.03 -26.34
N SER A 166 6.98 5.69 -27.26
CA SER A 166 7.16 5.87 -28.70
C SER A 166 7.48 7.32 -29.00
N ASP A 167 8.50 7.53 -29.85
CA ASP A 167 8.86 8.85 -30.37
C ASP A 167 9.35 9.85 -29.29
N GLN A 168 9.71 9.36 -28.10
CA GLN A 168 10.22 10.17 -26.99
C GLN A 168 11.38 9.46 -26.26
N LYS A 169 12.29 10.23 -25.64
CA LYS A 169 13.39 9.69 -24.79
C LYS A 169 12.94 9.48 -23.34
N ILE A 170 11.73 8.96 -23.16
CA ILE A 170 11.10 8.74 -21.86
C ILE A 170 10.78 7.27 -21.72
N THR A 171 10.98 6.73 -20.52
CA THR A 171 10.64 5.34 -20.19
C THR A 171 9.77 5.33 -18.94
N LEU A 172 8.58 4.75 -19.06
CA LEU A 172 7.69 4.53 -17.93
C LEU A 172 8.08 3.21 -17.25
N LYS A 173 8.20 3.24 -15.93
CA LYS A 173 8.44 2.03 -15.14
C LYS A 173 7.15 1.65 -14.44
N THR A 174 6.76 0.38 -14.48
CA THR A 174 5.58 -0.14 -13.76
C THR A 174 5.99 -1.28 -12.83
N PHE A 175 5.27 -1.43 -11.73
CA PHE A 175 5.40 -2.61 -10.85
C PHE A 175 4.24 -3.58 -11.09
N THR A 176 4.54 -4.88 -11.13
CA THR A 176 3.52 -5.94 -11.20
C THR A 176 3.92 -7.15 -10.37
N THR A 177 2.95 -7.78 -9.70
CA THR A 177 3.10 -9.12 -9.11
C THR A 177 2.76 -10.25 -10.08
N ARG A 178 2.26 -9.89 -11.27
CA ARG A 178 1.89 -10.80 -12.37
C ARG A 178 2.72 -10.49 -13.62
N PRO A 179 4.06 -10.64 -13.58
CA PRO A 179 4.87 -10.47 -14.78
C PRO A 179 4.51 -11.50 -15.85
N ASP A 180 3.99 -12.67 -15.47
CA ASP A 180 3.52 -13.73 -16.37
C ASP A 180 2.50 -13.25 -17.41
N THR A 181 1.71 -12.22 -17.09
CA THR A 181 0.66 -11.70 -17.97
C THR A 181 1.09 -10.53 -18.86
N LEU A 182 2.39 -10.22 -18.95
CA LEU A 182 2.92 -9.04 -19.66
C LEU A 182 2.55 -9.01 -21.17
N PHE A 183 2.35 -10.16 -21.81
CA PHE A 183 1.86 -10.24 -23.20
C PHE A 183 0.41 -9.74 -23.35
N GLY A 184 -0.38 -9.77 -22.28
CA GLY A 184 -1.77 -9.31 -22.24
C GLY A 184 -1.90 -7.82 -21.92
N VAL A 185 -0.80 -7.09 -21.76
CA VAL A 185 -0.85 -5.64 -21.53
C VAL A 185 -1.33 -4.92 -22.77
N THR A 186 -2.45 -4.20 -22.65
CA THR A 186 -3.06 -3.47 -23.77
C THR A 186 -3.06 -1.96 -23.62
N PHE A 187 -2.76 -1.43 -22.42
CA PHE A 187 -2.55 -0.01 -22.17
C PHE A 187 -1.72 0.19 -20.88
N LEU A 188 -1.18 1.40 -20.72
CA LEU A 188 -0.56 1.84 -19.46
C LEU A 188 -1.41 2.91 -18.81
N VAL A 189 -1.40 2.94 -17.48
CA VAL A 189 -2.06 3.97 -16.70
C VAL A 189 -1.08 4.65 -15.75
N ILE A 190 -1.05 5.97 -15.76
CA ILE A 190 -0.22 6.80 -14.90
C ILE A 190 -1.11 7.47 -13.85
N ALA A 191 -0.69 7.49 -12.59
CA ALA A 191 -1.38 8.26 -11.56
C ALA A 191 -1.35 9.78 -11.90
N PRO A 192 -2.43 10.54 -11.66
CA PRO A 192 -2.47 11.99 -11.89
C PRO A 192 -1.32 12.76 -11.22
N GLU A 193 -0.89 12.31 -10.03
CA GLU A 193 0.19 12.94 -9.26
C GLU A 193 1.60 12.52 -9.67
N HIS A 194 1.72 11.60 -10.63
CA HIS A 194 3.02 11.08 -11.06
C HIS A 194 3.86 12.18 -11.73
N GLU A 195 5.16 12.23 -11.43
CA GLU A 195 6.07 13.27 -11.96
C GLU A 195 6.11 13.31 -13.49
N LEU A 196 5.97 12.14 -14.12
CA LEU A 196 5.94 11.98 -15.57
C LEU A 196 4.54 12.12 -16.17
N ALA A 197 3.47 12.42 -15.43
CA ALA A 197 2.09 12.41 -15.98
C ALA A 197 1.93 13.34 -17.20
N LEU A 198 2.53 14.54 -17.16
CA LEU A 198 2.46 15.49 -18.25
C LEU A 198 3.44 15.22 -19.40
N GLN A 199 4.57 14.57 -19.13
CA GLN A 199 5.64 14.41 -20.12
C GLN A 199 5.25 13.61 -21.39
N PRO A 200 4.51 12.48 -21.31
CA PRO A 200 4.09 11.77 -22.49
C PRO A 200 2.91 12.46 -23.19
N THR A 201 2.36 13.56 -22.67
CA THR A 201 1.17 14.17 -23.25
C THR A 201 1.52 14.97 -24.51
N LYS A 202 0.86 14.64 -25.63
CA LYS A 202 1.01 15.40 -26.88
C LYS A 202 0.32 16.76 -26.78
N PRO A 203 0.78 17.78 -27.53
CA PRO A 203 0.22 19.14 -27.48
C PRO A 203 -1.31 19.19 -27.67
N GLU A 204 -1.84 18.37 -28.58
CA GLU A 204 -3.28 18.30 -28.89
C GLU A 204 -4.15 17.74 -27.75
N TYR A 205 -3.56 16.98 -26.82
CA TYR A 205 -4.24 16.42 -25.65
C TYR A 205 -3.99 17.20 -24.36
N GLN A 206 -3.12 18.21 -24.39
CA GLN A 206 -2.63 18.88 -23.19
C GLN A 206 -3.72 19.61 -22.41
N GLN A 207 -4.69 20.22 -23.09
CA GLN A 207 -5.83 20.86 -22.44
C GLN A 207 -6.72 19.84 -21.72
N ALA A 208 -7.04 18.72 -22.36
CA ALA A 208 -7.85 17.65 -21.77
C ALA A 208 -7.16 17.04 -20.56
N VAL A 209 -5.85 16.78 -20.65
CA VAL A 209 -5.05 16.25 -19.55
C VAL A 209 -4.99 17.23 -18.39
N ASN A 210 -4.69 18.52 -18.63
CA ASN A 210 -4.65 19.53 -17.57
C ASN A 210 -6.00 19.65 -16.84
N ASN A 211 -7.11 19.66 -17.59
CA ASN A 211 -8.45 19.69 -16.99
C ASN A 211 -8.69 18.47 -16.11
N TYR A 212 -8.27 17.28 -16.55
CA TYR A 212 -8.40 16.06 -15.76
C TYR A 212 -7.53 16.07 -14.50
N LEU A 213 -6.30 16.58 -14.58
CA LEU A 213 -5.42 16.75 -13.42
C LEU A 213 -6.00 17.71 -12.39
N GLU A 214 -6.63 18.81 -12.81
CA GLU A 214 -7.32 19.73 -11.89
C GLU A 214 -8.55 19.09 -11.25
N LEU A 215 -9.35 18.33 -12.00
CA LEU A 215 -10.49 17.59 -11.46
C LEU A 215 -10.07 16.56 -10.42
N THR A 216 -8.96 15.85 -10.66
CA THR A 216 -8.48 14.80 -9.75
C THR A 216 -7.84 15.36 -8.49
N LYS A 217 -7.19 16.53 -8.54
CA LYS A 217 -6.71 17.25 -7.33
C LYS A 217 -7.82 17.59 -6.33
N GLN A 218 -9.05 17.74 -6.81
CA GLN A 218 -10.20 18.06 -5.97
C GLN A 218 -10.82 16.81 -5.31
N LYS A 219 -10.51 15.62 -5.80
CA LYS A 219 -10.96 14.34 -5.23
C LYS A 219 -10.01 13.87 -4.12
N LYS A 220 -10.56 13.28 -3.06
CA LYS A 220 -9.74 12.65 -2.01
C LYS A 220 -9.31 11.25 -2.42
N ASP A 221 -8.16 10.78 -1.92
CA ASP A 221 -7.65 9.41 -2.21
C ASP A 221 -8.66 8.32 -1.80
N LEU A 222 -9.37 8.51 -0.67
CA LEU A 222 -10.43 7.59 -0.24
C LEU A 222 -11.62 7.57 -1.21
N GLU A 223 -11.99 8.72 -1.77
CA GLU A 223 -13.05 8.80 -2.76
C GLU A 223 -12.63 8.09 -4.05
N ARG A 224 -11.34 8.14 -4.41
CA ARG A 224 -10.78 7.44 -5.59
C ARG A 224 -10.74 5.93 -5.43
N ASP A 225 -10.42 5.43 -4.24
CA ASP A 225 -10.46 3.98 -3.94
C ASP A 225 -11.89 3.43 -3.98
N ILE A 226 -12.86 4.20 -3.49
CA ILE A 226 -14.28 3.80 -3.40
C ILE A 226 -15.03 4.06 -4.71
N ASN A 227 -14.54 4.96 -5.57
CA ASN A 227 -15.25 5.32 -6.79
C ASN A 227 -15.32 4.13 -7.76
N LYS A 228 -16.55 3.70 -8.02
CA LYS A 228 -16.88 2.68 -9.03
C LYS A 228 -16.76 3.23 -10.44
N ASP A 229 -16.86 4.55 -10.61
CA ASP A 229 -16.78 5.16 -11.92
C ASP A 229 -15.33 5.48 -12.27
N LYS A 230 -14.63 4.49 -12.86
CA LYS A 230 -13.24 4.61 -13.28
C LYS A 230 -13.18 5.64 -14.42
N THR A 231 -12.52 6.77 -14.19
CA THR A 231 -12.36 7.83 -15.20
C THR A 231 -10.92 7.87 -15.67
N GLY A 232 -10.67 8.38 -16.87
CA GLY A 232 -9.31 8.57 -17.36
C GLY A 232 -9.27 9.42 -18.62
N VAL A 233 -8.07 9.91 -18.93
CA VAL A 233 -7.79 10.72 -20.12
C VAL A 233 -6.63 10.13 -20.89
N PHE A 234 -6.77 10.05 -22.22
CA PHE A 234 -5.72 9.59 -23.11
C PHE A 234 -4.68 10.69 -23.32
N THR A 235 -3.40 10.33 -23.26
CA THR A 235 -2.29 11.30 -23.39
C THR A 235 -1.92 11.63 -24.84
N GLY A 236 -2.46 10.89 -25.82
CA GLY A 236 -2.02 10.98 -27.22
C GLY A 236 -0.80 10.13 -27.55
N SER A 237 -0.15 9.56 -26.54
CA SER A 237 1.10 8.82 -26.69
C SER A 237 0.93 7.33 -26.42
N PHE A 238 1.90 6.59 -26.94
CA PHE A 238 1.96 5.15 -26.87
C PHE A 238 3.28 4.72 -26.26
N ALA A 239 3.27 3.69 -25.44
CA ALA A 239 4.47 2.99 -25.00
C ALA A 239 4.67 1.72 -25.83
N ILE A 240 5.89 1.18 -25.80
CA ILE A 240 6.25 -0.08 -26.44
C ILE A 240 6.25 -1.16 -25.38
N ASN A 241 5.45 -2.21 -25.58
CA ASN A 241 5.50 -3.40 -24.73
C ASN A 241 6.81 -4.16 -24.99
N PRO A 242 7.66 -4.39 -23.98
CA PRO A 242 8.99 -4.97 -24.16
C PRO A 242 8.97 -6.45 -24.59
N CYS A 243 7.84 -7.15 -24.48
CA CYS A 243 7.76 -8.57 -24.85
C CYS A 243 7.43 -8.80 -26.32
N ASN A 244 6.64 -7.91 -26.93
CA ASN A 244 6.09 -8.11 -28.27
C ASN A 244 6.23 -6.89 -29.18
N ASN A 245 6.88 -5.82 -28.71
CA ASN A 245 7.09 -4.55 -29.42
C ASN A 245 5.80 -3.86 -29.91
N THR A 246 4.65 -4.20 -29.34
CA THR A 246 3.38 -3.57 -29.70
C THR A 246 3.25 -2.17 -29.09
N LYS A 247 2.63 -1.25 -29.82
CA LYS A 247 2.28 0.09 -29.32
C LYS A 247 1.02 0.01 -28.47
N ILE A 248 1.14 0.39 -27.20
CA ILE A 248 0.04 0.41 -26.23
C ILE A 248 -0.24 1.85 -25.78
N PRO A 249 -1.51 2.32 -25.79
CA PRO A 249 -1.84 3.69 -25.40
C PRO A 249 -1.53 3.97 -23.93
N ILE A 250 -1.12 5.20 -23.64
CA ILE A 250 -0.84 5.69 -22.28
C ILE A 250 -2.00 6.58 -21.82
N TRP A 251 -2.58 6.23 -20.68
CA TRP A 251 -3.68 6.94 -20.03
C TRP A 251 -3.26 7.52 -18.68
N ILE A 252 -3.97 8.55 -18.24
CA ILE A 252 -3.92 9.04 -16.86
C ILE A 252 -5.27 8.74 -16.23
N ALA A 253 -5.29 8.04 -15.10
CA ALA A 253 -6.54 7.64 -14.44
C ALA A 253 -6.41 7.67 -12.92
N ASP A 254 -7.49 8.07 -12.25
CA ASP A 254 -7.51 8.29 -10.81
C ASP A 254 -7.54 7.01 -9.96
N TYR A 255 -7.79 5.84 -10.56
CA TYR A 255 -7.77 4.56 -9.83
C TYR A 255 -6.37 4.02 -9.55
N VAL A 256 -5.32 4.61 -10.14
CA VAL A 256 -3.92 4.29 -9.82
C VAL A 256 -3.42 5.24 -8.75
N LEU A 257 -2.94 4.68 -7.64
CA LEU A 257 -2.40 5.44 -6.51
C LEU A 257 -0.90 5.72 -6.74
N PRO A 258 -0.42 6.97 -6.53
CA PRO A 258 0.96 7.34 -6.78
C PRO A 258 1.98 6.63 -5.87
N HIS A 259 1.52 6.11 -4.73
CA HIS A 259 2.36 5.40 -3.75
C HIS A 259 2.41 3.88 -3.94
N TYR A 260 1.63 3.34 -4.89
CA TYR A 260 1.64 1.91 -5.17
C TYR A 260 2.62 1.60 -6.31
N GLY A 261 3.62 0.78 -6.03
CA GLY A 261 4.67 0.46 -6.99
C GLY A 261 5.47 1.69 -7.41
N THR A 262 5.42 2.03 -8.70
CA THR A 262 6.11 3.19 -9.29
C THR A 262 5.17 4.38 -9.51
N GLY A 263 3.87 4.27 -9.20
CA GLY A 263 2.86 5.26 -9.58
C GLY A 263 2.44 5.21 -11.06
N ALA A 264 2.90 4.18 -11.79
CA ALA A 264 2.37 3.78 -13.09
C ALA A 264 2.07 2.27 -13.09
N LEU A 265 1.01 1.89 -13.78
CA LEU A 265 0.47 0.54 -13.83
C LEU A 265 0.47 0.04 -15.28
N MET A 266 0.89 -1.21 -15.48
CA MET A 266 0.64 -1.93 -16.72
C MET A 266 -0.73 -2.59 -16.61
N SER A 267 -1.60 -2.39 -17.60
CA SER A 267 -2.98 -2.85 -17.49
C SER A 267 -3.23 -4.09 -18.32
N VAL A 268 -3.76 -5.14 -17.68
CA VAL A 268 -4.07 -6.44 -18.28
C VAL A 268 -5.55 -6.75 -18.08
N PRO A 269 -6.45 -6.19 -18.91
CA PRO A 269 -7.88 -6.23 -18.67
C PRO A 269 -8.47 -7.62 -18.51
N PHE A 270 -7.93 -8.61 -19.21
CA PHE A 270 -8.48 -9.97 -19.13
C PHE A 270 -8.20 -10.63 -17.76
N HIS A 271 -7.21 -10.12 -17.00
CA HIS A 271 -6.69 -10.75 -15.78
C HIS A 271 -6.64 -9.82 -14.55
N ASP A 272 -7.12 -8.58 -14.65
CA ASP A 272 -7.35 -7.67 -13.52
C ASP A 272 -8.72 -7.00 -13.67
N GLN A 273 -9.55 -7.12 -12.65
CA GLN A 273 -10.93 -6.63 -12.67
C GLN A 273 -11.05 -5.11 -12.85
N ARG A 274 -10.10 -4.34 -12.29
CA ARG A 274 -10.12 -2.86 -12.41
C ARG A 274 -9.76 -2.44 -13.83
N ASP A 275 -8.80 -3.13 -14.42
CA ASP A 275 -8.40 -2.91 -15.81
C ASP A 275 -9.50 -3.38 -16.77
N PHE A 276 -10.24 -4.45 -16.45
CA PHE A 276 -11.40 -4.93 -17.20
C PHE A 276 -12.49 -3.87 -17.30
N GLU A 277 -12.92 -3.34 -16.15
CA GLU A 277 -13.96 -2.30 -16.07
C GLU A 277 -13.53 -1.04 -16.84
N PHE A 278 -12.27 -0.62 -16.69
CA PHE A 278 -11.73 0.52 -17.42
C PHE A 278 -11.69 0.26 -18.93
N ALA A 279 -11.22 -0.92 -19.35
CA ALA A 279 -11.14 -1.29 -20.76
C ALA A 279 -12.53 -1.37 -21.41
N GLN A 280 -13.51 -1.95 -20.72
CA GLN A 280 -14.88 -2.05 -21.20
C GLN A 280 -15.49 -0.66 -21.40
N LYS A 281 -15.29 0.25 -20.43
CA LYS A 281 -15.81 1.62 -20.51
C LYS A 281 -15.18 2.44 -21.64
N HIS A 282 -13.88 2.26 -21.88
CA HIS A 282 -13.11 3.05 -22.84
C HIS A 282 -12.91 2.35 -24.19
N GLY A 283 -13.52 1.19 -24.41
CA GLY A 283 -13.41 0.43 -25.67
C GLY A 283 -11.99 -0.05 -25.98
N LEU A 284 -11.21 -0.36 -24.94
CA LEU A 284 -9.81 -0.80 -25.08
C LEU A 284 -9.74 -2.30 -25.37
N LYS A 285 -8.67 -2.70 -26.06
CA LYS A 285 -8.42 -4.11 -26.39
C LYS A 285 -8.24 -4.93 -25.12
N MET A 286 -8.69 -6.18 -25.16
CA MET A 286 -8.50 -7.15 -24.09
C MET A 286 -7.93 -8.43 -24.72
N ILE A 287 -6.80 -8.91 -24.20
CA ILE A 287 -6.10 -10.08 -24.72
C ILE A 287 -6.04 -11.13 -23.61
N GLN A 288 -6.57 -12.31 -23.89
CA GLN A 288 -6.43 -13.46 -23.00
C GLN A 288 -5.03 -14.04 -23.13
N VAL A 289 -4.35 -14.19 -21.99
CA VAL A 289 -3.04 -14.85 -21.93
C VAL A 289 -3.00 -16.07 -21.01
N ILE A 290 -4.08 -16.35 -20.27
CA ILE A 290 -4.22 -17.54 -19.42
C ILE A 290 -5.55 -18.22 -19.70
N THR A 291 -5.50 -19.53 -19.91
CA THR A 291 -6.68 -20.38 -20.05
C THR A 291 -7.21 -20.79 -18.67
N PRO A 292 -8.50 -20.57 -18.35
CA PRO A 292 -9.11 -21.13 -17.16
C PRO A 292 -9.00 -22.67 -17.15
N PRO A 293 -8.81 -23.31 -15.99
CA PRO A 293 -8.89 -24.76 -15.90
C PRO A 293 -10.30 -25.19 -16.30
N SER A 294 -10.43 -25.83 -17.46
CA SER A 294 -11.64 -26.58 -17.83
C SER A 294 -11.36 -28.08 -17.72
N SER A 295 -12.40 -28.85 -17.46
CA SER A 295 -12.38 -30.31 -17.37
C SER A 295 -11.98 -31.03 -18.67
N ASP A 296 -11.88 -30.32 -19.80
CA ASP A 296 -11.90 -30.93 -21.14
C ASP A 296 -10.94 -30.29 -22.16
N LEU A 297 -9.64 -30.17 -21.84
CA LEU A 297 -8.67 -29.66 -22.82
C LEU A 297 -7.40 -30.50 -22.89
N GLU A 298 -7.42 -31.51 -23.76
CA GLU A 298 -6.22 -32.22 -24.23
C GLU A 298 -5.33 -31.34 -25.13
N ASN A 299 -5.79 -30.17 -25.63
CA ASN A 299 -4.96 -29.20 -26.37
C ASN A 299 -5.62 -27.81 -26.43
N PRO A 300 -5.19 -26.80 -25.64
CA PRO A 300 -5.68 -25.43 -25.76
C PRO A 300 -5.05 -24.74 -26.99
N THR A 301 -5.74 -24.72 -28.13
CA THR A 301 -5.31 -23.95 -29.31
C THR A 301 -5.72 -22.48 -29.21
N ALA A 302 -4.82 -21.59 -29.64
CA ALA A 302 -4.84 -20.12 -29.52
C ALA A 302 -6.03 -19.33 -30.14
N ASN A 303 -7.07 -19.99 -30.65
CA ASN A 303 -8.12 -19.36 -31.48
C ASN A 303 -9.56 -19.68 -31.04
N GLN A 304 -9.80 -19.97 -29.75
CA GLN A 304 -11.19 -20.00 -29.25
C GLN A 304 -11.69 -18.55 -29.08
N PRO A 305 -12.80 -18.15 -29.72
CA PRO A 305 -13.39 -16.83 -29.49
C PRO A 305 -13.77 -16.71 -28.02
N ASN A 306 -13.34 -15.62 -27.37
CA ASN A 306 -13.62 -15.35 -25.98
C ASN A 306 -15.15 -15.44 -25.75
N PRO A 307 -15.67 -16.32 -24.88
CA PRO A 307 -17.03 -16.14 -24.40
C PRO A 307 -17.13 -14.73 -23.81
N PRO A 308 -18.28 -14.05 -23.91
CA PRO A 308 -18.45 -12.73 -23.32
C PRO A 308 -18.19 -12.84 -21.82
N LEU A 309 -16.98 -12.43 -21.41
CA LEU A 309 -16.62 -12.40 -20.02
C LEU A 309 -17.46 -11.32 -19.34
N THR A 310 -18.13 -11.69 -18.27
CA THR A 310 -18.78 -10.75 -17.36
C THR A 310 -17.77 -10.13 -16.39
N GLU A 311 -16.61 -10.77 -16.19
CA GLU A 311 -15.57 -10.40 -15.23
C GLU A 311 -14.17 -10.85 -15.69
N ALA A 312 -13.12 -10.28 -15.10
CA ALA A 312 -11.75 -10.65 -15.37
C ALA A 312 -11.39 -12.01 -14.79
N TYR A 313 -10.61 -12.82 -15.53
CA TYR A 313 -10.09 -14.08 -15.03
C TYR A 313 -8.79 -13.89 -14.24
N THR A 314 -8.86 -13.88 -12.91
CA THR A 314 -7.70 -13.67 -12.03
C THR A 314 -6.99 -14.96 -11.62
N GLY A 315 -7.54 -16.13 -12.01
CA GLY A 315 -7.04 -17.44 -11.59
C GLY A 315 -5.72 -17.88 -12.23
N GLU A 316 -5.29 -19.08 -11.85
CA GLU A 316 -4.13 -19.75 -12.42
C GLU A 316 -4.53 -20.60 -13.64
N GLY A 317 -3.58 -20.90 -14.51
CA GLY A 317 -3.82 -21.67 -15.72
C GLY A 317 -2.62 -21.75 -16.64
N ILE A 318 -2.85 -22.32 -17.82
CA ILE A 318 -1.81 -22.45 -18.85
C ILE A 318 -1.76 -21.19 -19.69
N HIS A 319 -0.53 -20.71 -19.94
CA HIS A 319 -0.33 -19.53 -20.76
C HIS A 319 -0.58 -19.80 -22.25
N ILE A 320 -1.29 -18.88 -22.88
CA ILE A 320 -1.58 -18.81 -24.32
C ILE A 320 -1.31 -17.40 -24.84
N ASN A 321 -1.24 -17.20 -26.15
CA ASN A 321 -1.00 -15.89 -26.78
C ASN A 321 0.24 -15.15 -26.22
N SER A 322 1.20 -15.89 -25.68
CA SER A 322 2.33 -15.37 -24.90
C SER A 322 3.68 -15.90 -25.39
N ASP A 323 3.76 -16.25 -26.68
CA ASP A 323 4.96 -16.71 -27.39
C ASP A 323 5.78 -17.73 -26.57
N PHE A 324 6.95 -17.35 -26.05
CA PHE A 324 7.84 -18.22 -25.29
C PHE A 324 7.28 -18.69 -23.94
N LEU A 325 6.16 -18.13 -23.47
CA LEU A 325 5.45 -18.60 -22.28
C LEU A 325 4.35 -19.62 -22.59
N ASN A 326 3.98 -19.82 -23.85
CA ASN A 326 2.89 -20.72 -24.22
C ASN A 326 3.12 -22.14 -23.64
N GLY A 327 2.08 -22.72 -23.05
CA GLY A 327 2.12 -24.06 -22.44
C GLY A 327 2.67 -24.10 -21.01
N LEU A 328 3.19 -22.99 -20.46
CA LEU A 328 3.70 -22.94 -19.09
C LEU A 328 2.59 -22.63 -18.08
N ASN A 329 2.73 -23.18 -16.87
CA ASN A 329 1.94 -22.76 -15.71
C ASN A 329 2.43 -21.40 -15.16
N ASN A 330 1.68 -20.80 -14.23
CA ASN A 330 1.98 -19.47 -13.70
C ASN A 330 3.38 -19.32 -13.09
N GLU A 331 3.81 -20.26 -12.25
CA GLU A 331 5.13 -20.17 -11.57
C GLU A 331 6.29 -20.28 -12.56
N GLN A 332 6.19 -21.23 -13.52
CA GLN A 332 7.15 -21.36 -14.61
C GLN A 332 7.16 -20.11 -15.49
N ALA A 333 6.00 -19.56 -15.81
CA ALA A 333 5.86 -18.38 -16.65
C ALA A 333 6.40 -17.11 -15.99
N LYS A 334 6.10 -16.89 -14.69
CA LYS A 334 6.67 -15.78 -13.90
C LYS A 334 8.19 -15.86 -13.89
N THR A 335 8.75 -17.03 -13.60
CA THR A 335 10.21 -17.24 -13.55
C THR A 335 10.86 -16.96 -14.90
N LYS A 336 10.29 -17.51 -15.98
CA LYS A 336 10.83 -17.32 -17.34
C LYS A 336 10.71 -15.88 -17.82
N MET A 337 9.60 -15.20 -17.49
CA MET A 337 9.42 -13.78 -17.81
C MET A 337 10.41 -12.89 -17.05
N LEU A 338 10.64 -13.14 -15.75
CA LEU A 338 11.64 -12.40 -14.98
C LEU A 338 13.04 -12.52 -15.60
N GLN A 339 13.45 -13.74 -15.96
CA GLN A 339 14.71 -13.98 -16.65
C GLN A 339 14.78 -13.25 -18.00
N PHE A 340 13.69 -13.24 -18.78
CA PHE A 340 13.62 -12.50 -20.03
C PHE A 340 13.80 -10.98 -19.81
N LEU A 341 13.10 -10.41 -18.83
CA LEU A 341 13.18 -8.99 -18.51
C LEU A 341 14.60 -8.56 -18.10
N GLU A 342 15.25 -9.35 -17.25
CA GLU A 342 16.61 -9.07 -16.77
C GLU A 342 17.64 -9.23 -17.88
N LYS A 343 17.58 -10.32 -18.66
CA LYS A 343 18.51 -10.58 -19.76
C LYS A 343 18.47 -9.48 -20.84
N ASN A 344 17.30 -8.92 -21.10
CA ASN A 344 17.11 -7.90 -22.14
C ASN A 344 17.14 -6.46 -21.59
N ASN A 345 17.46 -6.26 -20.30
CA ASN A 345 17.43 -4.94 -19.63
C ASN A 345 16.07 -4.22 -19.75
N HIS A 346 14.98 -4.97 -19.81
CA HIS A 346 13.61 -4.46 -19.84
C HIS A 346 12.94 -4.45 -18.48
N GLY A 347 13.59 -4.99 -17.45
CA GLY A 347 13.09 -5.00 -16.09
C GLY A 347 13.98 -5.78 -15.15
N TYR A 348 13.58 -5.85 -13.89
CA TYR A 348 14.26 -6.63 -12.85
C TYR A 348 13.28 -7.10 -11.77
N SER A 349 13.62 -8.18 -11.07
CA SER A 349 12.82 -8.63 -9.93
C SER A 349 12.82 -7.60 -8.80
N HIS A 350 11.66 -7.34 -8.23
CA HIS A 350 11.50 -6.36 -7.15
C HIS A 350 10.53 -6.88 -6.11
N TYR A 351 10.86 -6.67 -4.83
CA TYR A 351 9.98 -6.99 -3.72
C TYR A 351 9.24 -5.74 -3.27
N THR A 352 7.93 -5.87 -3.05
CA THR A 352 7.11 -4.84 -2.41
C THR A 352 6.53 -5.36 -1.11
N TYR A 353 6.19 -4.44 -0.21
CA TYR A 353 5.65 -4.75 1.09
C TYR A 353 4.33 -4.00 1.26
N LYS A 354 3.36 -4.63 1.91
CA LYS A 354 2.15 -3.94 2.39
C LYS A 354 2.50 -2.98 3.54
N LEU A 355 3.54 -3.32 4.31
CA LEU A 355 4.08 -2.49 5.39
C LEU A 355 4.45 -1.08 4.88
N ARG A 356 3.99 -0.07 5.60
CA ARG A 356 4.35 1.33 5.37
C ARG A 356 5.23 1.84 6.51
N ASP A 357 5.94 2.94 6.26
CA ASP A 357 6.68 3.64 7.31
C ASP A 357 5.72 4.10 8.42
N TRP A 358 6.22 4.04 9.66
CA TRP A 358 5.39 4.26 10.84
C TRP A 358 5.28 5.75 11.18
N VAL A 359 4.07 6.30 11.09
CA VAL A 359 3.74 7.67 11.51
C VAL A 359 3.45 7.69 13.01
N PHE A 360 4.38 8.23 13.80
CA PHE A 360 4.28 8.19 15.27
C PHE A 360 4.13 9.58 15.92
N SER A 361 4.37 10.69 15.19
CA SER A 361 4.10 12.02 15.73
C SER A 361 2.60 12.24 15.98
N ARG A 362 2.26 12.95 17.05
CA ARG A 362 0.88 13.25 17.47
C ARG A 362 0.77 14.74 17.80
N GLN A 363 -0.37 15.36 17.53
CA GLN A 363 -0.62 16.78 17.82
C GLN A 363 -1.27 16.92 19.19
N ARG A 364 -0.59 16.40 20.21
CA ARG A 364 -1.13 16.22 21.57
C ARG A 364 -0.17 16.72 22.62
N TYR A 365 -0.73 17.07 23.77
CA TYR A 365 0.05 17.54 24.91
C TYR A 365 0.53 16.38 25.78
N TRP A 366 -0.31 15.37 26.01
CA TRP A 366 0.00 14.26 26.91
C TRP A 366 0.63 13.06 26.19
N ALA A 367 1.90 13.19 25.79
CA ALA A 367 2.62 12.21 24.98
C ALA A 367 4.12 12.11 25.32
#